data_AF-A0A1R3JHJ7-F1
#
_entry.id   AF-A0A1R3JHJ7-F1
#
_cell.length_a   1.000
_cell.length_b   1.000
_cell.length_c   1.000
_cell.angle_alpha   90.00
_cell.angle_beta   90.00
_cell.angle_gamma   90.00
#
_symmetry.space_group_name_H-M   'P 1'
#
loop_
_entity.id
_entity.type
_entity.pdbx_description
1 polymer ?
#
loop_
_entity_poly.entity_id
_entity_poly.type
_entity_poly.pdbx_seq_one_letter_code
_entity_poly.pdbx_strand_id
1 'polypeptide(L)'
;MAKILLLIALCVLPALASATRGLNKPLTVQGFVHCDRCRAGFETPKTRTMAGAKVKVECCDRVTGHVVYRKEGYTDSTGQYNIPVNEDHLDQVCDAVLVKSSQPECAEMSPGRERARVVLTNYNGLASTTRYANALHFLAAQPDSGCTDIMKLYQEDEENL
;
A
#
# COMPACT_ATOMS: atom_id res chain seq x y z
N MET A 1 -26.08 -6.09 -45.10
CA MET A 1 -26.24 -5.28 -43.88
C MET A 1 -26.36 -6.15 -42.62
N ALA A 2 -27.24 -7.15 -42.57
CA ALA A 2 -27.38 -8.06 -41.42
C ALA A 2 -26.07 -8.79 -41.01
N LYS A 3 -25.29 -9.29 -41.97
CA LYS A 3 -24.01 -9.97 -41.69
C LYS A 3 -22.94 -9.04 -41.07
N ILE A 4 -22.93 -7.76 -41.49
CA ILE A 4 -22.02 -6.74 -40.96
C ILE A 4 -22.45 -6.32 -39.55
N LEU A 5 -23.76 -6.13 -39.33
CA LEU A 5 -24.33 -5.86 -38.01
C LEU A 5 -24.07 -7.02 -37.03
N LEU A 6 -24.13 -8.27 -37.49
CA LEU A 6 -23.83 -9.46 -36.69
C LEU A 6 -22.34 -9.53 -36.31
N LEU A 7 -21.44 -9.20 -37.24
CA LEU A 7 -19.99 -9.10 -36.98
C LEU A 7 -19.67 -7.99 -35.98
N ILE A 8 -20.28 -6.81 -36.14
CA ILE A 8 -20.12 -5.70 -35.19
C ILE A 8 -20.66 -6.09 -33.81
N ALA A 9 -21.83 -6.72 -33.73
CA ALA A 9 -22.37 -7.22 -32.47
C ALA A 9 -21.43 -8.26 -31.82
N LEU A 10 -20.90 -9.21 -32.60
CA LEU A 10 -20.02 -10.27 -32.10
C LEU A 10 -18.67 -9.73 -31.59
N CYS A 11 -18.14 -8.67 -32.20
CA CYS A 11 -16.86 -8.08 -31.79
C CYS A 11 -17.00 -6.99 -30.72
N VAL A 12 -18.07 -6.19 -30.75
CA VAL A 12 -18.20 -5.00 -29.89
C VAL A 12 -18.90 -5.33 -28.57
N LEU A 13 -19.86 -6.27 -28.54
CA LEU A 13 -20.56 -6.63 -27.30
C LEU A 13 -19.61 -7.27 -26.25
N PRO A 14 -18.68 -8.17 -26.59
CA PRO A 14 -17.72 -8.71 -25.61
C PRO A 14 -16.74 -7.66 -25.08
N ALA A 15 -16.35 -6.69 -25.93
CA ALA A 15 -15.47 -5.59 -25.55
C ALA A 15 -16.16 -4.66 -24.53
N LEU A 16 -17.42 -4.28 -24.79
CA LEU A 16 -18.23 -3.49 -23.86
C LEU A 16 -18.51 -4.23 -22.55
N ALA A 17 -18.82 -5.54 -22.61
CA ALA A 17 -19.03 -6.37 -21.42
C ALA A 17 -17.76 -6.55 -20.57
N SER A 18 -16.57 -6.37 -21.15
CA SER A 18 -15.30 -6.36 -20.42
C SER A 18 -15.02 -5.00 -19.79
N ALA A 19 -15.41 -3.91 -20.47
CA ALA A 19 -15.24 -2.54 -19.98
C ALA A 19 -16.16 -2.18 -18.80
N THR A 20 -17.31 -2.86 -18.64
CA THR A 20 -18.26 -2.62 -17.53
C THR A 20 -18.09 -3.54 -16.33
N ARG A 21 -17.10 -4.45 -16.34
CA ARG A 21 -16.84 -5.32 -15.19
C ARG A 21 -16.04 -4.55 -14.15
N GLY A 22 -16.74 -3.97 -13.17
CA GLY A 22 -16.14 -3.85 -11.83
C GLY A 22 -15.59 -5.21 -11.40
N LEU A 23 -14.56 -5.24 -10.56
CA LEU A 23 -13.99 -6.49 -10.09
C LEU A 23 -15.09 -7.41 -9.54
N ASN A 24 -15.31 -8.58 -10.17
CA ASN A 24 -16.15 -9.64 -9.60
C ASN A 24 -15.63 -10.11 -8.23
N LYS A 25 -14.38 -9.77 -7.90
CA LYS A 25 -13.68 -10.03 -6.64
C LYS A 25 -12.88 -8.80 -6.22
N PRO A 26 -13.49 -7.82 -5.51
CA PRO A 26 -12.81 -6.61 -5.07
C PRO A 26 -11.52 -6.91 -4.32
N LEU A 27 -10.47 -6.13 -4.60
CA LEU A 27 -9.20 -6.23 -3.88
C LEU A 27 -9.26 -5.39 -2.61
N THR A 28 -8.45 -5.76 -1.62
CA THR A 28 -8.24 -4.95 -0.42
C THR A 28 -6.75 -4.78 -0.19
N VAL A 29 -6.29 -3.53 -0.08
CA VAL A 29 -4.93 -3.24 0.36
C VAL A 29 -4.91 -3.16 1.87
N GLN A 30 -4.11 -4.01 2.49
CA GLN A 30 -3.97 -4.09 3.93
C GLN A 30 -2.52 -3.84 4.33
N GLY A 31 -2.30 -3.06 5.38
CA GLY A 31 -0.98 -2.84 5.94
C GLY A 31 -1.07 -2.13 7.27
N PHE A 32 0.09 -1.80 7.85
CA PHE A 32 0.18 -1.13 9.14
C PHE A 32 0.88 0.22 8.99
N VAL A 33 0.52 1.16 9.87
CA VAL A 33 1.32 2.36 10.11
C VAL A 33 1.91 2.30 11.51
N HIS A 34 3.21 2.54 11.57
CA HIS A 34 3.97 2.53 12.81
C HIS A 34 4.65 3.88 13.07
N CYS A 35 4.90 4.12 14.35
CA CYS A 35 5.86 5.09 14.82
C CYS A 35 7.18 4.38 15.12
N ASP A 36 8.21 4.72 14.34
CA ASP A 36 9.60 4.34 14.58
C ASP A 36 10.19 5.24 15.67
N ARG A 37 10.07 4.75 16.90
CA ARG A 37 10.54 5.42 18.12
C ARG A 37 12.06 5.47 18.25
N CYS A 38 12.80 4.67 17.46
CA CYS A 38 14.26 4.68 17.47
C CYS A 38 14.88 5.35 16.25
N ARG A 39 14.06 5.76 15.29
CA ARG A 39 14.50 6.27 13.98
C ARG A 39 15.44 5.26 13.29
N ALA A 40 15.17 3.97 13.44
CA ALA A 40 15.99 2.88 12.94
C ALA A 40 15.74 2.57 11.45
N GLY A 41 14.58 2.92 10.90
CA GLY A 41 14.19 2.59 9.52
C GLY A 41 13.61 1.18 9.37
N PHE A 42 13.40 0.45 10.46
CA PHE A 42 12.78 -0.87 10.51
C PHE A 42 12.05 -1.09 11.85
N GLU A 43 11.35 -2.22 12.00
CA GLU A 43 10.60 -2.52 13.22
C GLU A 43 11.55 -2.99 14.34
N THR A 44 11.42 -2.36 15.51
CA THR A 44 12.18 -2.69 16.73
C THR A 44 11.20 -2.99 17.87
N PRO A 45 11.65 -3.50 19.03
CA PRO A 45 10.80 -3.64 20.21
C PRO A 45 10.17 -2.31 20.70
N LYS A 46 10.72 -1.17 20.29
CA LYS A 46 10.19 0.16 20.59
C LYS A 46 9.23 0.70 19.52
N THR A 47 9.05 0.02 18.39
CA THR A 47 8.04 0.39 17.40
C THR A 47 6.64 0.36 18.02
N ARG A 48 5.81 1.34 17.67
CA ARG A 48 4.43 1.47 18.15
C ARG A 48 3.46 1.56 16.99
N THR A 49 2.30 0.94 17.11
CA THR A 49 1.20 1.10 16.15
C THR A 49 0.62 2.50 16.21
N MET A 50 0.15 3.01 15.07
CA MET A 50 -0.42 4.34 14.96
C MET A 50 -1.87 4.26 14.48
N ALA A 51 -2.81 4.41 15.40
CA ALA A 51 -4.24 4.51 15.08
C ALA A 51 -4.59 5.88 14.50
N GLY A 52 -5.53 5.93 13.55
CA GLY A 52 -6.00 7.18 12.94
C GLY A 52 -5.03 7.86 11.98
N ALA A 53 -3.92 7.23 11.60
CA ALA A 53 -3.01 7.72 10.58
C ALA A 53 -3.71 7.71 9.22
N LYS A 54 -3.50 8.76 8.43
CA LYS A 54 -4.02 8.85 7.06
C LYS A 54 -3.02 8.24 6.08
N VAL A 55 -3.51 7.34 5.23
CA VAL A 55 -2.78 6.71 4.14
C VAL A 55 -3.57 6.85 2.84
N LYS A 56 -2.94 6.55 1.72
CA LYS A 56 -3.62 6.39 0.42
C LYS A 56 -3.03 5.22 -0.36
N VAL A 57 -3.87 4.60 -1.18
CA VAL A 57 -3.41 3.81 -2.33
C VAL A 57 -3.33 4.77 -3.51
N GLU A 58 -2.22 4.76 -4.22
CA GLU A 58 -1.98 5.57 -5.42
C GLU A 58 -1.43 4.67 -6.52
N CYS A 59 -2.04 4.71 -7.71
CA CYS A 59 -1.51 4.04 -8.90
C CYS A 59 -1.12 5.05 -9.96
N CYS A 60 0.01 4.78 -10.60
CA CYS A 60 0.50 5.53 -11.74
C CYS A 60 0.54 4.64 -12.98
N ASP A 61 0.26 5.25 -14.12
CA ASP A 61 0.56 4.66 -15.42
C ASP A 61 2.06 4.34 -15.49
N ARG A 62 2.38 3.13 -15.96
CA ARG A 62 3.74 2.60 -15.92
C ARG A 62 4.70 3.34 -16.85
N VAL A 63 4.20 3.90 -17.95
CA VAL A 63 5.02 4.52 -19.01
C VAL A 63 5.15 6.02 -18.77
N THR A 64 4.03 6.69 -18.52
CA THR A 64 3.97 8.15 -18.35
C THR A 64 4.24 8.59 -16.92
N GLY A 65 4.09 7.69 -15.93
CA GLY A 65 4.19 8.03 -14.51
C GLY A 65 3.03 8.86 -13.98
N HIS A 66 2.02 9.16 -14.81
CA HIS A 66 0.87 9.95 -14.40
C HIS A 66 -0.01 9.17 -13.43
N VAL A 67 -0.49 9.85 -12.39
CA VAL A 67 -1.41 9.25 -11.43
C VAL A 67 -2.76 9.01 -12.10
N VAL A 68 -3.22 7.77 -12.07
CA VAL A 68 -4.48 7.32 -12.68
C VAL A 68 -5.51 6.89 -11.64
N TYR A 69 -5.08 6.62 -10.40
CA TYR A 69 -5.98 6.24 -9.31
C TYR A 69 -5.46 6.71 -7.97
N ARG A 70 -6.38 7.15 -7.10
CA ARG A 70 -6.11 7.48 -5.70
C ARG A 70 -7.30 7.10 -4.84
N LYS A 71 -7.02 6.48 -3.69
CA LYS A 71 -8.02 6.26 -2.66
C LYS A 71 -7.41 6.38 -1.28
N GLU A 72 -7.98 7.26 -0.47
CA GLU A 72 -7.53 7.49 0.90
C GLU A 72 -8.16 6.48 1.87
N GLY A 73 -7.48 6.26 2.99
CA GLY A 73 -7.95 5.47 4.10
C GLY A 73 -7.28 5.89 5.40
N TYR A 74 -7.72 5.28 6.49
CA TYR A 74 -7.18 5.54 7.82
C TYR A 74 -6.87 4.22 8.50
N THR A 75 -5.88 4.23 9.39
CA THR A 75 -5.64 3.10 10.28
C THR A 75 -6.70 3.04 11.39
N ASP A 76 -7.11 1.82 11.74
CA ASP A 76 -7.99 1.52 12.86
C ASP A 76 -7.25 1.59 14.21
N SER A 77 -7.92 1.17 15.28
CA SER A 77 -7.36 1.18 16.64
C SER A 77 -6.12 0.30 16.82
N THR A 78 -5.88 -0.66 15.92
CA THR A 78 -4.69 -1.52 15.94
C THR A 78 -3.52 -0.95 15.13
N GLY A 79 -3.74 0.17 14.43
CA GLY A 79 -2.77 0.74 13.49
C GLY A 79 -2.80 0.08 12.12
N GLN A 80 -3.79 -0.76 11.85
CA GLN A 80 -3.98 -1.42 10.55
C GLN A 80 -4.90 -0.60 9.66
N TYR A 81 -4.57 -0.46 8.38
CA TYR A 81 -5.50 0.08 7.38
C TYR A 81 -5.99 -1.03 6.46
N ASN A 82 -7.23 -0.89 5.99
CA ASN A 82 -7.87 -1.76 5.01
C ASN A 82 -8.55 -0.88 3.95
N ILE A 83 -7.96 -0.76 2.77
CA ILE A 83 -8.46 0.10 1.69
C ILE A 83 -9.04 -0.77 0.56
N PRO A 84 -10.36 -0.78 0.34
CA PRO A 84 -10.97 -1.55 -0.74
C PRO A 84 -10.68 -0.91 -2.10
N VAL A 85 -10.32 -1.71 -3.11
CA VAL A 85 -10.06 -1.29 -4.49
C VAL A 85 -10.94 -2.13 -5.42
N ASN A 86 -11.89 -1.46 -6.08
CA ASN A 86 -12.92 -2.13 -6.90
C ASN A 86 -12.58 -2.15 -8.40
N GLU A 87 -11.37 -1.73 -8.77
CA GLU A 87 -10.85 -1.62 -10.12
C GLU A 87 -9.62 -2.54 -10.30
N ASP A 88 -9.43 -3.08 -11.51
CA ASP A 88 -8.20 -3.80 -11.85
C ASP A 88 -7.23 -2.80 -12.43
N HIS A 89 -6.05 -2.68 -11.82
CA HIS A 89 -4.99 -1.78 -12.25
C HIS A 89 -3.94 -2.48 -13.12
N LEU A 90 -4.14 -3.76 -13.48
CA LEU A 90 -3.32 -4.51 -14.45
C LEU A 90 -1.81 -4.34 -14.21
N ASP A 91 -1.12 -3.65 -15.11
CA ASP A 91 0.33 -3.41 -15.14
C ASP A 91 0.75 -2.03 -14.59
N GLN A 92 -0.20 -1.28 -14.04
CA GLN A 92 0.07 0.01 -13.39
C GLN A 92 0.91 -0.16 -12.13
N VAL A 93 1.63 0.91 -11.79
CA VAL A 93 2.50 1.00 -10.64
C VAL A 93 1.68 1.49 -9.45
N CYS A 94 1.28 0.58 -8.56
CA CYS A 94 0.46 0.90 -7.40
C CYS A 94 1.24 0.81 -6.08
N ASP A 95 1.06 1.78 -5.20
CA ASP A 95 1.65 1.75 -3.86
C ASP A 95 0.64 2.22 -2.80
N ALA A 96 0.79 1.68 -1.59
CA ALA A 96 0.30 2.33 -0.38
C ALA A 96 1.29 3.42 0.05
N VAL A 97 0.80 4.59 0.45
CA VAL A 97 1.62 5.78 0.72
C VAL A 97 1.12 6.48 1.98
N LEU A 98 2.05 6.93 2.83
CA LEU A 98 1.73 7.80 3.96
C LEU A 98 1.17 9.14 3.49
N VAL A 99 0.22 9.69 4.25
CA VAL A 99 -0.32 11.03 4.00
C VAL A 99 -0.16 11.90 5.24
N LYS A 100 -0.63 11.44 6.40
CA LYS A 100 -0.61 12.25 7.62
C LYS A 100 -0.56 11.37 8.87
N SER A 101 0.31 11.74 9.80
CA SER A 101 0.34 11.14 11.14
C SER A 101 -0.82 11.63 12.00
N SER A 102 -1.30 10.77 12.91
CA SER A 102 -2.23 11.14 13.98
C SER A 102 -1.53 11.63 15.25
N GLN A 103 -0.20 11.48 15.33
CA GLN A 103 0.63 11.79 16.50
C GLN A 103 1.65 12.89 16.13
N PRO A 104 1.51 14.12 16.64
CA PRO A 104 2.43 15.22 16.32
C PRO A 104 3.90 14.94 16.65
N GLU A 105 4.16 14.19 17.71
CA GLU A 105 5.49 13.76 18.14
C GLU A 105 6.11 12.67 17.25
N CYS A 106 5.34 12.14 16.28
CA CYS A 106 5.77 11.11 15.36
C CYS A 106 5.18 11.35 13.96
N ALA A 107 5.63 12.43 13.30
CA ALA A 107 4.99 12.95 12.08
C ALA A 107 5.91 13.08 10.86
N GLU A 108 7.23 12.97 11.05
CA GLU A 108 8.19 12.96 9.93
C GLU A 108 8.11 11.60 9.22
N MET A 109 7.96 11.55 7.89
CA MET A 109 7.92 10.26 7.18
C MET A 109 9.31 9.64 7.16
N SER A 110 9.41 8.36 7.54
CA SER A 110 10.68 7.65 7.54
C SER A 110 11.15 7.36 6.11
N PRO A 111 12.36 7.79 5.71
CA PRO A 111 12.86 7.58 4.36
C PRO A 111 12.89 6.10 3.96
N GLY A 112 12.32 5.76 2.81
CA GLY A 112 12.22 4.38 2.31
C GLY A 112 11.14 3.54 2.99
N ARG A 113 10.30 4.16 3.83
CA ARG A 113 9.16 3.56 4.54
C ARG A 113 7.89 4.40 4.43
N GLU A 114 7.92 5.45 3.61
CA GLU A 114 6.75 6.28 3.29
C GLU A 114 5.83 5.63 2.26
N ARG A 115 6.32 4.59 1.56
CA ARG A 115 5.66 3.92 0.44
C ARG A 115 5.90 2.40 0.45
N ALA A 116 4.89 1.63 0.06
CA ALA A 116 4.99 0.19 -0.13
C ALA A 116 4.25 -0.27 -1.40
N ARG A 117 4.96 -0.97 -2.29
CA ARG A 117 4.44 -1.51 -3.56
C ARG A 117 3.40 -2.60 -3.33
N VAL A 118 2.29 -2.53 -4.05
CA VAL A 118 1.25 -3.57 -4.07
C VAL A 118 0.81 -3.89 -5.49
N VAL A 119 0.43 -5.15 -5.73
CA VAL A 119 -0.04 -5.62 -7.05
C VAL A 119 -1.56 -5.61 -7.07
N LEU A 120 -2.15 -4.67 -7.82
CA LEU A 120 -3.60 -4.48 -7.89
C LEU A 120 -4.22 -5.06 -9.16
N THR A 121 -3.99 -6.35 -9.38
CA THR A 121 -4.66 -7.11 -10.44
C THR A 121 -5.06 -8.49 -9.93
N ASN A 122 -6.15 -9.06 -10.45
CA ASN A 122 -6.52 -10.46 -10.22
C ASN A 122 -5.90 -11.41 -11.28
N TYR A 123 -5.26 -10.89 -12.32
CA TYR A 123 -4.66 -11.66 -13.41
C TYR A 123 -3.22 -12.12 -13.09
N ASN A 124 -2.96 -12.55 -11.86
CA ASN A 124 -1.61 -12.88 -11.37
C ASN A 124 -1.50 -14.25 -10.68
N GLY A 125 -2.53 -15.10 -10.78
CA GLY A 125 -2.53 -16.44 -10.17
C GLY A 125 -2.66 -16.46 -8.64
N LEU A 126 -2.85 -15.31 -7.97
CA LEU A 126 -3.08 -15.27 -6.53
C LEU A 126 -4.56 -15.55 -6.21
N ALA A 127 -4.80 -16.51 -5.32
CA ALA A 127 -6.14 -16.84 -4.86
C ALA A 127 -6.75 -15.79 -3.93
N SER A 128 -5.91 -15.13 -3.13
CA SER A 128 -6.31 -14.08 -2.19
C SER A 128 -6.61 -12.77 -2.92
N THR A 129 -7.62 -12.05 -2.45
CA THR A 129 -7.94 -10.68 -2.87
C THR A 129 -7.34 -9.62 -1.95
N THR A 130 -6.73 -10.03 -0.85
CA THR A 130 -5.97 -9.13 0.03
C THR A 130 -4.56 -8.97 -0.50
N ARG A 131 -4.09 -7.72 -0.58
CA ARG A 131 -2.75 -7.32 -0.96
C ARG A 131 -2.09 -6.69 0.25
N TYR A 132 -1.14 -7.42 0.83
CA TYR A 132 -0.41 -6.97 2.01
C TYR A 132 0.71 -6.01 1.57
N ALA A 133 0.66 -4.80 2.09
CA ALA A 133 1.71 -3.80 1.96
C ALA A 133 2.68 -3.92 3.14
N ASN A 134 3.97 -3.67 2.90
CA ASN A 134 4.94 -3.49 3.97
C ASN A 134 4.48 -2.36 4.91
N ALA A 135 4.86 -2.45 6.19
CA ALA A 135 4.53 -1.43 7.15
C ALA A 135 5.13 -0.07 6.77
N LEU A 136 4.36 0.98 7.00
CA LEU A 136 4.73 2.36 6.70
C LEU A 136 5.09 3.09 7.98
N HIS A 137 6.19 3.85 8.00
CA HIS A 137 6.73 4.38 9.25
C HIS A 137 6.79 5.91 9.26
N PHE A 138 6.30 6.51 10.34
CA PHE A 138 6.70 7.85 10.75
C PHE A 138 7.85 7.75 11.77
N LEU A 139 8.68 8.78 11.85
CA LEU A 139 9.76 8.93 12.80
C LEU A 139 9.31 9.73 14.01
N ALA A 140 9.68 9.26 15.19
CA ALA A 140 9.58 10.06 16.39
C ALA A 140 10.50 11.29 16.29
N ALA A 141 10.05 12.42 16.85
CA ALA A 141 10.81 13.66 16.86
C ALA A 141 12.21 13.49 17.49
N GLN A 142 12.32 12.64 18.51
CA GLN A 142 13.57 12.23 19.14
C GLN A 142 13.54 10.72 19.39
N PRO A 143 14.69 10.02 19.31
CA PRO A 143 14.76 8.61 19.66
C PRO A 143 14.51 8.41 21.15
N ASP A 144 13.76 7.36 21.49
CA ASP A 144 13.51 6.99 22.89
C ASP A 144 14.79 6.53 23.59
N SER A 145 14.81 6.62 24.93
CA SER A 145 15.90 6.08 25.74
C SER A 145 16.10 4.59 25.48
N GLY A 146 17.36 4.13 25.45
CA GLY A 146 17.72 2.73 25.19
C GLY A 146 17.70 2.32 23.71
N CYS A 147 17.40 3.21 22.77
CA CYS A 147 17.53 2.90 21.34
C CYS A 147 18.97 2.59 20.94
N THR A 148 19.97 3.23 21.56
CA THR A 148 21.39 2.92 21.31
C THR A 148 21.73 1.45 21.60
N ASP A 149 21.20 0.89 22.70
CA ASP A 149 21.47 -0.49 23.07
C ASP A 149 20.74 -1.46 22.14
N ILE A 150 19.51 -1.12 21.70
CA ILE A 150 18.79 -1.87 20.67
C ILE A 150 19.60 -1.93 19.36
N MET A 151 20.17 -0.80 18.93
CA MET A 151 20.95 -0.78 17.69
C MET A 151 22.22 -1.64 17.76
N LYS A 152 22.87 -1.72 18.93
CA LYS A 152 24.02 -2.61 19.12
C LYS A 152 23.65 -4.07 18.95
N LEU A 153 22.50 -4.51 19.47
CA LEU A 153 22.04 -5.89 19.31
C LEU A 153 21.93 -6.28 17.83
N TYR A 154 21.37 -5.39 17.00
CA TYR A 154 21.25 -5.64 15.56
C TYR A 154 22.60 -5.62 14.83
N GLN A 155 23.57 -4.82 15.29
CA GLN A 155 24.93 -4.82 14.72
C GLN A 155 25.69 -6.10 15.05
N GLU A 156 25.61 -6.55 16.30
CA GLU A 156 26.22 -7.81 16.74
C GLU A 156 25.61 -9.00 15.98
N ASP A 157 24.29 -9.01 15.75
CA ASP A 157 23.63 -10.05 14.95
C ASP A 157 24.14 -10.09 13.50
N GLU A 158 24.37 -8.93 12.87
CA GLU A 158 24.92 -8.86 11.50
C GLU A 158 26.37 -9.33 11.42
N GLU A 159 27.21 -9.02 12.41
CA GLU A 159 28.62 -9.42 12.45
C GLU A 159 28.81 -10.94 12.69
N ASN A 160 27.81 -11.60 13.26
CA ASN A 160 27.84 -13.04 13.56
C ASN A 160 27.23 -13.92 12.44
N LEU A 161 26.82 -13.33 11.31
CA LEU A 161 26.27 -14.01 10.13
C LEU A 161 27.33 -14.29 9.06
#